data_AF-A0A1X7RFV0-F1
#
_entry.id   AF-A0A1X7RFV0-F1
#
_cell.length_a   1.000
_cell.length_b   1.000
_cell.length_c   1.000
_cell.angle_alpha   90.00
_cell.angle_beta   90.00
_cell.angle_gamma   90.00
#
_symmetry.space_group_name_H-M   'P 1'
#
loop_
_entity.id
_entity.type
_entity.pdbx_description
1 polymer ?
#
loop_
_entity_poly.entity_id
_entity_poly.type
_entity_poly.pdbx_seq_one_letter_code
_entity_poly.pdbx_strand_id
1 'polypeptide(L)'
;MDRDLVLPTWAKEWTSRTHVGLYYASTLIFAVLSITAVVLGLQALIHLRACRTDILKDPSSRMALFAACNKRVRSITKSQLFVAAAFATHAFVLYSVDVAICMAAIWNDASENSDRYTSSLAIELAHDAVGIAAATLAACVIFPLAQVFLFGALLARSQRRLNPEATLAAYIPEARIMTTHLGQLWSMMAFCLVAYWPTFERTVLRLSLAEAAFATAMVWLHLSYRLTFREDLVAGVLEGSPHSALEKQTLLLFSGSTIANSLPTYDAINRSESVRGEKQEV
;
A
#
# COMPACT_ATOMS: atom_id res chain seq x y z
N MET A 1 -35.96 -18.26 5.07
CA MET A 1 -34.60 -17.86 4.68
C MET A 1 -33.91 -17.08 5.81
N ASP A 2 -34.38 -17.19 7.07
CA ASP A 2 -33.90 -16.41 8.23
C ASP A 2 -33.44 -17.31 9.38
N ARG A 3 -32.55 -18.29 9.11
CA ARG A 3 -31.94 -19.08 10.19
C ARG A 3 -30.51 -18.58 10.41
N ASP A 4 -30.28 -18.01 11.59
CA ASP A 4 -28.93 -17.66 12.03
C ASP A 4 -28.07 -18.92 12.15
N LEU A 5 -26.87 -18.87 11.57
CA LEU A 5 -25.86 -19.91 11.77
C LEU A 5 -25.52 -19.99 13.27
N VAL A 6 -25.57 -21.19 13.83
CA VAL A 6 -25.25 -21.39 15.24
C VAL A 6 -23.74 -21.36 15.41
N LEU A 7 -23.24 -20.27 16.00
CA LEU A 7 -21.84 -20.10 16.35
C LEU A 7 -21.60 -20.48 17.82
N PRO A 8 -20.48 -21.15 18.15
CA PRO A 8 -20.08 -21.31 19.55
C PRO A 8 -19.83 -19.93 20.18
N THR A 9 -20.04 -19.82 21.51
CA THR A 9 -20.04 -18.54 22.24
C THR A 9 -18.79 -17.69 21.96
N TRP A 10 -17.60 -18.30 22.03
CA TRP A 10 -16.34 -17.59 21.78
C TRP A 10 -16.25 -17.02 20.36
N ALA A 11 -16.78 -17.75 19.36
CA ALA A 11 -16.74 -17.32 17.96
C ALA A 11 -17.73 -16.18 17.71
N LYS A 12 -18.91 -16.23 18.35
CA LYS A 12 -19.88 -15.14 18.34
C LYS A 12 -19.30 -13.87 18.98
N GLU A 13 -18.64 -14.00 20.12
CA GLU A 13 -17.94 -12.90 20.79
C GLU A 13 -16.79 -12.35 19.95
N TRP A 14 -16.04 -13.23 19.27
CA TRP A 14 -14.97 -12.85 18.36
C TRP A 14 -15.51 -12.03 17.18
N THR A 15 -16.51 -12.53 16.46
CA THR A 15 -17.07 -11.86 15.27
C THR A 15 -17.86 -10.59 15.62
N SER A 16 -18.40 -10.50 16.84
CA SER A 16 -19.05 -9.27 17.33
C SER A 16 -18.06 -8.26 17.95
N ARG A 17 -16.77 -8.59 18.01
CA ARG A 17 -15.71 -7.78 18.65
C ARG A 17 -15.96 -7.49 20.13
N THR A 18 -16.69 -8.38 20.81
CA THR A 18 -16.96 -8.31 22.26
C THR A 18 -16.04 -9.23 23.08
N HIS A 19 -15.30 -10.13 22.44
CA HIS A 19 -14.36 -11.03 23.10
C HIS A 19 -13.25 -10.25 23.82
N VAL A 20 -13.22 -10.32 25.16
CA VAL A 20 -12.34 -9.52 26.03
C VAL A 20 -10.85 -9.70 25.67
N GLY A 21 -10.41 -10.94 25.43
CA GLY A 21 -9.03 -11.21 25.05
C GLY A 21 -8.64 -10.61 23.69
N LEU A 22 -9.59 -10.54 22.75
CA LEU A 22 -9.35 -9.95 21.42
C LEU A 22 -9.23 -8.43 21.55
N TYR A 23 -10.09 -7.81 22.35
CA TYR A 23 -10.06 -6.37 22.60
C TYR A 23 -8.73 -5.95 23.24
N TYR A 24 -8.28 -6.64 24.29
CA TYR A 24 -7.01 -6.31 24.94
C TYR A 24 -5.81 -6.53 24.02
N ALA A 25 -5.74 -7.67 23.32
CA ALA A 25 -4.64 -7.95 22.39
C ALA A 25 -4.59 -6.91 21.25
N SER A 26 -5.73 -6.60 20.64
CA SER A 26 -5.80 -5.63 19.54
C SER A 26 -5.47 -4.22 19.99
N THR A 27 -5.93 -3.82 21.18
CA THR A 27 -5.62 -2.50 21.76
C THR A 27 -4.13 -2.38 22.08
N LEU A 28 -3.52 -3.43 22.64
CA LEU A 28 -2.08 -3.45 22.92
C LEU A 28 -1.26 -3.33 21.64
N ILE A 29 -1.59 -4.13 20.61
CA ILE A 29 -0.93 -4.05 19.29
C ILE A 29 -1.06 -2.64 18.72
N PHE A 30 -2.28 -2.09 18.70
CA PHE A 30 -2.53 -0.75 18.20
C PHE A 30 -1.70 0.30 18.93
N ALA A 31 -1.69 0.27 20.27
CA ALA A 31 -0.98 1.23 21.08
C ALA A 31 0.54 1.15 20.85
N VAL A 32 1.12 -0.06 20.93
CA VAL A 32 2.58 -0.28 20.77
C VAL A 32 3.04 0.16 19.39
N LEU A 33 2.35 -0.26 18.33
CA LEU A 33 2.72 0.09 16.96
C LEU A 33 2.50 1.58 16.67
N SER A 34 1.43 2.19 17.19
CA SER A 34 1.16 3.62 17.02
C SER A 34 2.19 4.49 17.73
N ILE A 35 2.52 4.18 18.98
CA ILE A 35 3.56 4.90 19.74
C ILE A 35 4.90 4.78 19.02
N THR A 36 5.28 3.57 18.60
CA THR A 36 6.52 3.34 17.85
C THR A 36 6.55 4.18 16.57
N ALA A 37 5.44 4.18 15.81
CA ALA A 37 5.33 4.96 14.59
C ALA A 37 5.43 6.48 14.83
N VAL A 38 4.83 6.99 15.91
CA VAL A 38 4.91 8.42 16.28
C VAL A 38 6.34 8.78 16.67
N VAL A 39 7.01 7.97 17.48
CA VAL A 39 8.39 8.20 17.90
C VAL A 39 9.32 8.26 16.69
N LEU A 40 9.24 7.26 15.81
CA LEU A 40 10.03 7.22 14.58
C LEU A 40 9.70 8.40 13.64
N GLY A 41 8.43 8.76 13.50
CA GLY A 41 7.99 9.92 12.71
C GLY A 41 8.54 11.24 13.25
N LEU A 42 8.52 11.44 14.58
CA LEU A 42 9.10 12.59 15.24
C LEU A 42 10.63 12.64 15.07
N GLN A 43 11.31 11.50 15.20
CA GLN A 43 12.75 11.41 14.93
C GLN A 43 13.08 11.81 13.49
N ALA A 44 12.32 11.32 12.51
CA ALA A 44 12.50 11.70 11.11
C ALA A 44 12.33 13.22 10.91
N LEU A 45 11.29 13.82 11.49
CA LEU A 45 11.03 15.26 11.41
C LEU A 45 12.13 16.10 12.07
N ILE A 46 12.61 15.69 13.25
CA ILE A 46 13.71 16.37 13.95
C ILE A 46 14.98 16.34 13.10
N HIS A 47 15.33 15.18 12.54
CA HIS A 47 16.49 15.06 11.66
C HIS A 47 16.36 15.89 10.39
N LEU A 48 15.20 15.87 9.72
CA LEU A 48 14.95 16.69 8.54
C LEU A 48 15.08 18.18 8.84
N ARG A 49 14.54 18.65 9.98
CA ARG A 49 14.67 20.05 10.42
C ARG A 49 16.13 20.40 10.69
N ALA A 50 16.85 19.57 11.43
CA ALA A 50 18.27 19.79 11.73
C ALA A 50 19.10 19.89 10.44
N CYS A 51 18.92 18.95 9.50
CA CYS A 51 19.63 18.98 8.22
C CYS A 51 19.33 20.23 7.41
N ARG A 52 18.06 20.69 7.39
CA ARG A 52 17.71 21.94 6.71
C ARG A 52 18.46 23.12 7.33
N THR A 53 18.53 23.19 8.66
CA THR A 53 19.27 24.24 9.35
C THR A 53 20.77 24.16 9.05
N ASP A 54 21.36 22.98 8.99
CA ASP A 54 22.79 22.78 8.70
C ASP A 54 23.14 23.16 7.25
N ILE A 55 22.31 22.77 6.28
CA ILE A 55 22.45 23.15 4.86
C ILE A 55 22.38 24.67 4.64
N LEU A 56 21.58 25.36 5.45
CA LEU A 56 21.46 26.82 5.41
C LEU A 56 22.67 27.52 6.04
N LYS A 57 23.35 26.89 7.01
CA LYS A 57 24.49 27.45 7.73
C LYS A 57 25.82 27.29 6.99
N ASP A 58 26.05 26.17 6.32
CA ASP A 58 27.30 25.92 5.58
C ASP A 58 27.04 25.54 4.10
N PRO A 59 27.10 26.52 3.17
CA PRO A 59 26.85 26.29 1.76
C PRO A 59 27.91 25.44 1.06
N SER A 60 29.11 25.33 1.62
CA SER A 60 30.27 24.71 0.96
C SER A 60 30.23 23.17 0.99
N SER A 61 29.53 22.59 1.95
CA SER A 61 29.45 21.14 2.19
C SER A 61 28.06 20.53 1.93
N ARG A 62 27.17 21.26 1.23
CA ARG A 62 25.75 20.92 1.02
C ARG A 62 25.50 19.48 0.55
N MET A 63 26.26 18.99 -0.43
CA MET A 63 26.09 17.62 -0.94
C MET A 63 26.40 16.55 0.11
N ALA A 64 27.47 16.73 0.89
CA ALA A 64 27.85 15.78 1.93
C ALA A 64 26.83 15.78 3.10
N LEU A 65 26.38 16.97 3.51
CA LEU A 65 25.32 17.12 4.53
C LEU A 65 24.00 16.50 4.08
N PHE A 66 23.60 16.73 2.83
CA PHE A 66 22.39 16.14 2.26
C PHE A 66 22.48 14.61 2.17
N ALA A 67 23.62 14.07 1.72
CA ALA A 67 23.83 12.62 1.65
C ALA A 67 23.78 11.96 3.04
N ALA A 68 24.43 12.56 4.04
CA ALA A 68 24.40 12.09 5.42
C ALA A 68 22.98 12.12 6.01
N CYS A 69 22.24 13.20 5.73
CA CYS A 69 20.83 13.34 6.12
C CYS A 69 19.96 12.25 5.50
N ASN A 70 20.09 12.05 4.19
CA ASN A 70 19.33 11.06 3.42
C ASN A 70 19.56 9.64 3.97
N LYS A 71 20.81 9.31 4.32
CA LYS A 71 21.16 8.01 4.94
C LYS A 71 20.45 7.79 6.28
N ARG A 72 20.44 8.80 7.17
CA ARG A 72 19.76 8.72 8.49
C ARG A 72 18.25 8.56 8.33
N VAL A 73 17.65 9.42 7.52
CA VAL A 73 16.20 9.39 7.24
C VAL A 73 15.80 8.05 6.62
N ARG A 74 16.59 7.52 5.68
CA ARG A 74 16.34 6.20 5.08
C ARG A 74 16.30 5.08 6.12
N SER A 75 17.16 5.10 7.14
CA SER A 75 17.13 4.11 8.22
C SER A 75 15.85 4.18 9.05
N ILE A 76 15.37 5.39 9.32
CA ILE A 76 14.12 5.61 10.05
C ILE A 76 12.93 5.16 9.20
N THR A 77 12.91 5.51 7.91
CA THR A 77 11.90 5.04 6.94
C THR A 77 11.84 3.51 6.88
N LYS A 78 12.98 2.81 6.88
CA LYS A 78 13.01 1.33 6.94
C LYS A 78 12.28 0.81 8.17
N SER A 79 12.55 1.40 9.33
CA SER A 79 11.90 1.01 10.58
C SER A 79 10.39 1.29 10.54
N GLN A 80 10.00 2.44 9.98
CA GLN A 80 8.58 2.80 9.78
C GLN A 80 7.87 1.82 8.85
N LEU A 81 8.54 1.37 7.79
CA LEU A 81 8.00 0.37 6.86
C LEU A 81 7.71 -0.95 7.57
N PHE A 82 8.57 -1.40 8.48
CA PHE A 82 8.31 -2.60 9.29
C PHE A 82 7.12 -2.43 10.23
N VAL A 83 6.97 -1.26 10.86
CA VAL A 83 5.79 -0.97 11.70
C VAL A 83 4.51 -1.00 10.87
N ALA A 84 4.54 -0.42 9.67
CA ALA A 84 3.41 -0.43 8.75
C ALA A 84 3.07 -1.86 8.27
N ALA A 85 4.08 -2.64 7.90
CA ALA A 85 3.91 -4.05 7.56
C ALA A 85 3.34 -4.86 8.73
N ALA A 86 3.77 -4.59 9.97
CA ALA A 86 3.24 -5.25 11.16
C ALA A 86 1.74 -4.97 11.35
N PHE A 87 1.27 -3.74 11.14
CA PHE A 87 -0.16 -3.43 11.14
C PHE A 87 -0.92 -4.27 10.11
N ALA A 88 -0.43 -4.29 8.85
CA ALA A 88 -1.05 -5.05 7.79
C ALA A 88 -1.08 -6.57 8.08
N THR A 89 0.00 -7.13 8.62
CA THR A 89 0.07 -8.55 8.99
C THR A 89 -0.94 -8.90 10.08
N HIS A 90 -1.04 -8.11 11.16
CA HIS A 90 -2.02 -8.38 12.21
C HIS A 90 -3.46 -8.26 11.72
N ALA A 91 -3.73 -7.26 10.88
CA ALA A 91 -5.03 -7.11 10.25
C ALA A 91 -5.38 -8.36 9.41
N PHE A 92 -4.42 -8.88 8.63
CA PHE A 92 -4.62 -10.06 7.79
C PHE A 92 -4.89 -11.32 8.62
N VAL A 93 -4.16 -11.49 9.74
CA VAL A 93 -4.39 -12.60 10.68
C VAL A 93 -5.81 -12.54 11.25
N LEU A 94 -6.24 -11.38 11.75
CA LEU A 94 -7.60 -11.22 12.28
C LEU A 94 -8.67 -11.51 11.23
N TYR A 95 -8.46 -11.00 10.01
CA TYR A 95 -9.36 -11.25 8.88
C TYR A 95 -9.44 -12.73 8.52
N SER A 96 -8.30 -13.43 8.52
CA SER A 96 -8.25 -14.87 8.22
C SER A 96 -8.96 -15.70 9.29
N VAL A 97 -8.88 -15.31 10.57
CA VAL A 97 -9.64 -15.96 11.64
C VAL A 97 -11.15 -15.73 11.47
N ASP A 98 -11.58 -14.52 11.09
CA ASP A 98 -12.99 -14.26 10.78
C ASP A 98 -13.50 -15.19 9.66
N VAL A 99 -12.73 -15.31 8.57
CA VAL A 99 -13.06 -16.19 7.44
C VAL A 99 -13.13 -17.65 7.89
N ALA A 100 -12.16 -18.12 8.69
CA ALA A 100 -12.14 -19.49 9.19
C ALA A 100 -13.38 -19.81 10.06
N ILE A 101 -13.80 -18.88 10.93
CA ILE A 101 -15.02 -19.02 11.74
C ILE A 101 -16.25 -19.13 10.84
N CYS A 102 -16.39 -18.25 9.85
CA CYS A 102 -17.53 -18.26 8.93
C CYS A 102 -17.58 -19.56 8.10
N MET A 103 -16.44 -20.00 7.57
CA MET A 103 -16.34 -21.23 6.79
C MET A 103 -16.68 -22.47 7.63
N ALA A 104 -16.20 -22.52 8.88
CA ALA A 104 -16.53 -23.61 9.79
C ALA A 104 -18.02 -23.64 10.14
N ALA A 105 -18.65 -22.47 10.34
CA ALA A 105 -20.08 -22.37 10.62
C ALA A 105 -20.94 -22.88 9.45
N ILE A 106 -20.59 -22.48 8.22
CA ILE A 106 -21.27 -22.95 7.00
C ILE A 106 -21.05 -24.46 6.82
N TRP A 107 -19.83 -24.95 7.00
CA TRP A 107 -19.51 -26.37 6.87
C TRP A 107 -20.34 -27.24 7.84
N ASN A 108 -20.41 -26.83 9.11
CA ASN A 108 -21.18 -27.56 10.12
C ASN A 108 -22.67 -27.56 9.78
N ASP A 109 -23.25 -26.41 9.43
CA ASP A 109 -24.67 -26.33 9.07
C ASP A 109 -24.99 -27.15 7.81
N ALA A 110 -24.11 -27.14 6.80
CA ALA A 110 -24.25 -27.96 5.59
C ALA A 110 -24.15 -29.47 5.87
N SER A 111 -23.30 -29.86 6.81
CA SER A 111 -23.17 -31.27 7.20
C SER A 111 -24.41 -31.79 7.94
N GLU A 112 -25.08 -30.94 8.72
CA GLU A 112 -26.27 -31.31 9.50
C GLU A 112 -27.58 -31.13 8.72
N ASN A 113 -27.60 -30.26 7.72
CA ASN A 113 -28.82 -29.87 6.98
C ASN A 113 -28.58 -29.89 5.45
N SER A 114 -28.05 -31.00 4.93
CA SER A 114 -27.64 -31.14 3.52
C SER A 114 -28.72 -30.78 2.49
N ASP A 115 -29.97 -31.13 2.79
CA ASP A 115 -31.10 -30.98 1.85
C ASP A 115 -31.41 -29.50 1.53
N ARG A 116 -30.85 -28.57 2.32
CA ARG A 116 -31.03 -27.12 2.15
C ARG A 116 -29.99 -26.49 1.25
N TYR A 117 -28.81 -27.10 1.12
CA TYR A 117 -27.74 -26.63 0.24
C TYR A 117 -27.99 -27.12 -1.18
N THR A 118 -29.11 -26.67 -1.75
CA THR A 118 -29.55 -27.05 -3.09
C THR A 118 -28.70 -26.38 -4.18
N SER A 119 -28.73 -26.94 -5.38
CA SER A 119 -28.10 -26.33 -6.55
C SER A 119 -28.60 -24.90 -6.83
N SER A 120 -29.87 -24.60 -6.50
CA SER A 120 -30.44 -23.25 -6.64
C SER A 120 -29.77 -22.26 -5.70
N LEU A 121 -29.59 -22.64 -4.42
CA LEU A 121 -28.89 -21.81 -3.45
C LEU A 121 -27.42 -21.59 -3.84
N ALA A 122 -26.77 -22.62 -4.38
CA ALA A 122 -25.40 -22.50 -4.87
C ALA A 122 -25.28 -21.50 -6.04
N ILE A 123 -26.27 -21.45 -6.95
CA ILE A 123 -26.31 -20.50 -8.05
C ILE A 123 -26.54 -19.06 -7.53
N GLU A 124 -27.45 -18.87 -6.58
CA GLU A 124 -27.70 -17.56 -5.94
C GLU A 124 -26.43 -17.04 -5.24
N LEU A 125 -25.77 -17.88 -4.44
CA LEU A 125 -24.51 -17.54 -3.78
C LEU A 125 -23.39 -17.23 -4.78
N ALA A 126 -23.33 -17.94 -5.90
CA ALA A 126 -22.35 -17.66 -6.96
C ALA A 126 -22.60 -16.28 -7.61
N HIS A 127 -23.87 -15.91 -7.83
CA HIS A 127 -24.21 -14.59 -8.36
C HIS A 127 -23.82 -13.47 -7.38
N ASP A 128 -24.14 -13.63 -6.10
CA ASP A 128 -23.77 -12.65 -5.07
C ASP A 128 -22.26 -12.55 -4.88
N ALA A 129 -21.55 -13.68 -4.96
CA ALA A 129 -20.09 -13.72 -4.92
C ALA A 129 -19.46 -12.95 -6.10
N VAL A 130 -20.04 -13.03 -7.31
CA VAL A 130 -19.59 -12.23 -8.47
C VAL A 130 -19.80 -10.74 -8.22
N GLY A 131 -20.94 -10.34 -7.63
CA GLY A 131 -21.22 -8.95 -7.28
C GLY A 131 -20.23 -8.39 -6.26
N ILE A 132 -19.95 -9.16 -5.20
CA ILE A 132 -18.93 -8.81 -4.20
C ILE A 132 -17.55 -8.75 -4.85
N ALA A 133 -17.17 -9.75 -5.65
CA ALA A 133 -15.89 -9.78 -6.34
C ALA A 133 -15.68 -8.58 -7.27
N ALA A 134 -16.72 -8.11 -7.97
CA ALA A 134 -16.65 -6.92 -8.81
C ALA A 134 -16.44 -5.64 -7.98
N ALA A 135 -17.16 -5.50 -6.85
CA ALA A 135 -16.99 -4.39 -5.92
C ALA A 135 -15.58 -4.41 -5.29
N THR A 136 -15.11 -5.59 -4.88
CA THR A 136 -13.76 -5.85 -4.38
C THR A 136 -12.71 -5.50 -5.43
N LEU A 137 -12.89 -5.88 -6.70
CA LEU A 137 -11.95 -5.55 -7.78
C LEU A 137 -11.85 -4.04 -7.99
N ALA A 138 -12.98 -3.33 -8.00
CA ALA A 138 -12.99 -1.87 -8.09
C ALA A 138 -12.28 -1.22 -6.89
N ALA A 139 -12.55 -1.71 -5.68
CA ALA A 139 -11.92 -1.24 -4.44
C ALA A 139 -10.41 -1.55 -4.36
N CYS A 140 -9.98 -2.69 -4.89
CA CYS A 140 -8.59 -3.16 -4.81
C CYS A 140 -7.71 -2.64 -5.96
N VAL A 141 -8.28 -2.32 -7.11
CA VAL A 141 -7.53 -1.94 -8.31
C VAL A 141 -7.70 -0.46 -8.62
N ILE A 142 -8.94 0.00 -8.84
CA ILE A 142 -9.19 1.35 -9.34
C ILE A 142 -8.82 2.38 -8.27
N PHE A 143 -9.23 2.15 -7.02
CA PHE A 143 -9.03 3.12 -5.95
C PHE A 143 -7.54 3.35 -5.60
N PRO A 144 -6.71 2.31 -5.36
CA PRO A 144 -5.28 2.51 -5.13
C PRO A 144 -4.55 3.10 -6.33
N LEU A 145 -4.88 2.66 -7.55
CA LEU A 145 -4.27 3.21 -8.77
C LEU A 145 -4.59 4.70 -8.92
N ALA A 146 -5.84 5.11 -8.71
CA ALA A 146 -6.24 6.51 -8.80
C ALA A 146 -5.45 7.39 -7.80
N GLN A 147 -5.26 6.93 -6.56
CA GLN A 147 -4.47 7.66 -5.56
C GLN A 147 -3.01 7.84 -6.00
N VAL A 148 -2.43 6.80 -6.56
CA VAL A 148 -1.06 6.81 -7.07
C VAL A 148 -0.91 7.74 -8.26
N PHE A 149 -1.82 7.65 -9.25
CA PHE A 149 -1.82 8.53 -10.42
C PHE A 149 -1.92 10.00 -10.00
N LEU A 150 -2.82 10.28 -9.05
CA LEU A 150 -2.96 11.62 -8.48
C LEU A 150 -1.69 12.07 -7.78
N PHE A 151 -1.06 11.20 -6.99
CA PHE A 151 0.20 11.50 -6.31
C PHE A 151 1.33 11.80 -7.29
N GLY A 152 1.50 10.97 -8.33
CA GLY A 152 2.47 11.20 -9.40
C GLY A 152 2.22 12.54 -10.09
N ALA A 153 0.96 12.84 -10.43
CA ALA A 153 0.59 14.10 -11.08
C ALA A 153 0.90 15.31 -10.21
N LEU A 154 0.64 15.23 -8.91
CA LEU A 154 0.96 16.27 -7.94
C LEU A 154 2.48 16.45 -7.78
N LEU A 155 3.26 15.36 -7.76
CA LEU A 155 4.71 15.41 -7.69
C LEU A 155 5.31 16.06 -8.94
N ALA A 156 4.86 15.66 -10.13
CA ALA A 156 5.29 16.27 -11.39
C ALA A 156 4.90 17.76 -11.47
N ARG A 157 3.70 18.13 -10.99
CA ARG A 157 3.28 19.54 -10.92
C ARG A 157 4.14 20.33 -9.93
N SER A 158 4.55 19.74 -8.82
CA SER A 158 5.44 20.35 -7.83
C SER A 158 6.83 20.59 -8.42
N GLN A 159 7.41 19.58 -9.09
CA GLN A 159 8.69 19.68 -9.79
C GLN A 159 8.70 20.82 -10.80
N ARG A 160 7.70 20.88 -11.69
CA ARG A 160 7.57 21.96 -12.69
C ARG A 160 7.47 23.37 -12.08
N ARG A 161 6.91 23.49 -10.87
CA ARG A 161 6.72 24.79 -10.19
C ARG A 161 7.94 25.22 -9.39
N LEU A 162 8.58 24.29 -8.68
CA LEU A 162 9.64 24.60 -7.73
C LEU A 162 11.03 24.54 -8.37
N ASN A 163 11.26 23.59 -9.27
CA ASN A 163 12.54 23.43 -9.94
C ASN A 163 12.37 22.73 -11.31
N PRO A 164 12.05 23.49 -12.37
CA PRO A 164 11.73 22.93 -13.68
C PRO A 164 12.91 22.19 -14.35
N GLU A 165 14.14 22.51 -13.96
CA GLU A 165 15.37 21.87 -14.47
C GLU A 165 15.74 20.58 -13.71
N ALA A 166 15.15 20.33 -12.54
CA ALA A 166 15.43 19.13 -11.76
C ALA A 166 14.70 17.90 -12.32
N THR A 167 15.39 16.77 -12.39
CA THR A 167 14.77 15.47 -12.72
C THR A 167 13.88 14.98 -11.58
N LEU A 168 12.90 14.12 -11.89
CA LEU A 168 12.00 13.54 -10.87
C LEU A 168 12.78 12.69 -9.85
N ALA A 169 13.95 12.18 -10.24
CA ALA A 169 14.87 11.44 -9.38
C ALA A 169 15.33 12.26 -8.15
N ALA A 170 15.43 13.58 -8.26
CA ALA A 170 15.79 14.45 -7.14
C ALA A 170 14.76 14.41 -5.98
N TYR A 171 13.52 14.02 -6.28
CA TYR A 171 12.42 13.97 -5.30
C TYR A 171 12.22 12.58 -4.67
N ILE A 172 13.05 11.59 -5.02
CA ILE A 172 12.99 10.23 -4.47
C ILE A 172 13.00 10.20 -2.93
N PRO A 173 13.85 10.97 -2.22
CA PRO A 173 13.84 10.97 -0.76
C PRO A 173 12.50 11.42 -0.15
N GLU A 174 11.86 12.43 -0.75
CA GLU A 174 10.55 12.94 -0.31
C GLU A 174 9.45 11.94 -0.61
N ALA A 175 9.43 11.41 -1.83
CA ALA A 175 8.50 10.36 -2.24
C ALA A 175 8.61 9.13 -1.32
N ARG A 176 9.82 8.75 -0.92
CA ARG A 176 10.03 7.63 0.02
C ARG A 176 9.36 7.88 1.37
N ILE A 177 9.50 9.07 1.95
CA ILE A 177 8.89 9.41 3.24
C ILE A 177 7.36 9.40 3.11
N MET A 178 6.82 10.07 2.09
CA MET A 178 5.38 10.18 1.87
C MET A 178 4.72 8.82 1.65
N THR A 179 5.28 8.00 0.76
CA THR A 179 4.77 6.65 0.45
C THR A 179 4.77 5.75 1.68
N THR A 180 5.79 5.85 2.53
CA THR A 180 5.87 5.07 3.77
C THR A 180 4.79 5.47 4.77
N HIS A 181 4.57 6.77 4.99
CA HIS A 181 3.52 7.22 5.91
C HIS A 181 2.12 6.97 5.38
N LEU A 182 1.89 7.10 4.06
CA LEU A 182 0.63 6.71 3.44
C LEU A 182 0.38 5.21 3.63
N GLY A 183 1.36 4.35 3.33
CA GLY A 183 1.26 2.91 3.56
C GLY A 183 0.97 2.56 5.02
N GLN A 184 1.59 3.27 5.96
CA GLN A 184 1.32 3.12 7.39
C GLN A 184 -0.09 3.53 7.79
N LEU A 185 -0.59 4.69 7.35
CA LEU A 185 -1.94 5.15 7.67
C LEU A 185 -3.00 4.18 7.15
N TRP A 186 -2.82 3.69 5.91
CA TRP A 186 -3.72 2.70 5.32
C TRP A 186 -3.64 1.34 6.03
N SER A 187 -2.44 0.88 6.40
CA SER A 187 -2.26 -0.36 7.17
C SER A 187 -2.90 -0.28 8.55
N MET A 188 -2.72 0.86 9.23
CA MET A 188 -3.34 1.14 10.53
C MET A 188 -4.87 1.19 10.40
N MET A 189 -5.40 1.81 9.35
CA MET A 189 -6.84 1.85 9.10
C MET A 189 -7.40 0.45 8.82
N ALA A 190 -6.74 -0.35 7.99
CA ALA A 190 -7.12 -1.75 7.75
C ALA A 190 -7.16 -2.56 9.06
N PHE A 191 -6.15 -2.39 9.91
CA PHE A 191 -6.12 -2.99 11.24
C PHE A 191 -7.33 -2.55 12.08
N CYS A 192 -7.61 -1.25 12.17
CA CYS A 192 -8.73 -0.75 12.98
C CYS A 192 -10.08 -1.25 12.48
N LEU A 193 -10.30 -1.26 11.16
CA LEU A 193 -11.53 -1.77 10.54
C LEU A 193 -11.75 -3.23 10.91
N VAL A 194 -10.73 -4.07 10.77
CA VAL A 194 -10.86 -5.50 11.07
C VAL A 194 -10.98 -5.73 12.58
N ALA A 195 -10.16 -5.07 13.41
CA ALA A 195 -10.09 -5.31 14.84
C ALA A 195 -11.30 -4.83 15.64
N TYR A 196 -11.94 -3.73 15.23
CA TYR A 196 -12.98 -3.09 16.04
C TYR A 196 -14.37 -3.05 15.39
N TRP A 197 -14.49 -3.25 14.07
CA TRP A 197 -15.80 -3.30 13.42
C TRP A 197 -16.37 -4.74 13.47
N PRO A 198 -17.57 -4.95 14.03
CA PRO A 198 -18.26 -6.25 14.02
C PRO A 198 -18.40 -6.84 12.62
N THR A 199 -18.11 -8.13 12.47
CA THR A 199 -18.01 -8.82 11.18
C THR A 199 -19.32 -8.81 10.39
N PHE A 200 -20.45 -9.00 11.08
CA PHE A 200 -21.77 -9.13 10.46
C PHE A 200 -22.54 -7.80 10.38
N GLU A 201 -22.03 -6.72 10.98
CA GLU A 201 -22.68 -5.42 10.92
C GLU A 201 -22.29 -4.69 9.63
N ARG A 202 -23.26 -4.51 8.73
CA ARG A 202 -23.04 -3.90 7.40
C ARG A 202 -21.88 -4.59 6.67
N THR A 203 -21.90 -5.93 6.63
CA THR A 203 -20.82 -6.80 6.13
C THR A 203 -20.23 -6.34 4.80
N VAL A 204 -21.07 -6.03 3.81
CA VAL A 204 -20.62 -5.58 2.48
C VAL A 204 -19.80 -4.30 2.58
N LEU A 205 -20.29 -3.30 3.32
CA LEU A 205 -19.58 -2.03 3.53
C LEU A 205 -18.26 -2.24 4.26
N ARG A 206 -18.27 -3.02 5.35
CA ARG A 206 -17.07 -3.34 6.12
C ARG A 206 -16.03 -4.04 5.25
N LEU A 207 -16.45 -5.04 4.47
CA LEU A 207 -15.58 -5.81 3.58
C LEU A 207 -14.97 -4.91 2.51
N SER A 208 -15.79 -4.13 1.79
CA SER A 208 -15.30 -3.22 0.75
C SER A 208 -14.31 -2.18 1.30
N LEU A 209 -14.57 -1.62 2.48
CA LEU A 209 -13.64 -0.66 3.11
C LEU A 209 -12.35 -1.32 3.59
N ALA A 210 -12.43 -2.51 4.18
CA ALA A 210 -11.26 -3.25 4.64
C ALA A 210 -10.38 -3.65 3.45
N GLU A 211 -10.96 -4.19 2.39
CA GLU A 211 -10.26 -4.56 1.15
C GLU A 211 -9.63 -3.34 0.45
N ALA A 212 -10.38 -2.24 0.33
CA ALA A 212 -9.83 -0.98 -0.19
C ALA A 212 -8.63 -0.53 0.65
N ALA A 213 -8.74 -0.57 1.98
CA ALA A 213 -7.67 -0.17 2.87
C ALA A 213 -6.44 -1.07 2.74
N PHE A 214 -6.63 -2.39 2.69
CA PHE A 214 -5.56 -3.37 2.49
C PHE A 214 -4.86 -3.20 1.15
N ALA A 215 -5.61 -3.15 0.06
CA ALA A 215 -5.04 -3.02 -1.27
C ALA A 215 -4.26 -1.70 -1.40
N THR A 216 -4.83 -0.60 -0.88
CA THR A 216 -4.16 0.70 -0.84
C THR A 216 -2.88 0.65 0.00
N ALA A 217 -2.94 0.04 1.19
CA ALA A 217 -1.76 -0.16 2.03
C ALA A 217 -0.65 -0.92 1.28
N MET A 218 -0.98 -2.07 0.67
CA MET A 218 -0.02 -2.89 -0.06
C MET A 218 0.64 -2.14 -1.22
N VAL A 219 -0.14 -1.35 -1.97
CA VAL A 219 0.37 -0.51 -3.07
C VAL A 219 1.39 0.51 -2.56
N TRP A 220 1.07 1.23 -1.49
CA TRP A 220 1.98 2.22 -0.91
C TRP A 220 3.20 1.60 -0.24
N LEU A 221 3.03 0.47 0.46
CA LEU A 221 4.14 -0.27 1.08
C LEU A 221 5.11 -0.81 0.04
N HIS A 222 4.59 -1.32 -1.09
CA HIS A 222 5.42 -1.79 -2.20
C HIS A 222 6.21 -0.65 -2.84
N LEU A 223 5.56 0.50 -3.06
CA LEU A 223 6.24 1.68 -3.59
C LEU A 223 7.31 2.20 -2.62
N SER A 224 7.00 2.26 -1.32
CA SER A 224 7.96 2.60 -0.26
C SER A 224 9.13 1.62 -0.22
N TYR A 225 8.87 0.32 -0.32
CA TYR A 225 9.90 -0.70 -0.37
C TYR A 225 10.86 -0.47 -1.55
N ARG A 226 10.34 -0.20 -2.75
CA ARG A 226 11.17 0.10 -3.92
C ARG A 226 12.03 1.35 -3.70
N LEU A 227 11.43 2.45 -3.25
CA LEU A 227 12.15 3.70 -2.97
C LEU A 227 13.18 3.56 -1.84
N THR A 228 12.99 2.60 -0.94
CA THR A 228 13.85 2.37 0.22
C THR A 228 14.97 1.36 -0.02
N PHE A 229 14.75 0.34 -0.85
CA PHE A 229 15.67 -0.79 -1.05
C PHE A 229 16.16 -0.96 -2.49
N ARG A 230 15.50 -0.36 -3.47
CA ARG A 230 15.78 -0.46 -4.92
C ARG A 230 15.83 0.94 -5.56
N GLU A 231 16.39 1.89 -4.82
CA GLU A 231 16.46 3.32 -5.17
C GLU A 231 17.18 3.57 -6.50
N ASP A 232 18.22 2.77 -6.77
CA ASP A 232 19.02 2.74 -8.00
C ASP A 232 18.18 2.44 -9.25
N LEU A 233 17.30 1.44 -9.17
CA LEU A 233 16.42 1.07 -10.28
C LEU A 233 15.33 2.10 -10.51
N VAL A 234 14.83 2.71 -9.44
CA VAL A 234 13.84 3.78 -9.53
C VAL A 234 14.47 5.04 -10.13
N ALA A 235 15.69 5.40 -9.73
CA ALA A 235 16.42 6.54 -10.29
C ALA A 235 16.62 6.39 -11.81
N GLY A 236 17.08 5.23 -12.28
CA GLY A 236 17.26 4.99 -13.72
C GLY A 236 15.97 5.10 -14.55
N VAL A 237 14.81 4.75 -13.98
CA VAL A 237 13.50 4.94 -14.63
C VAL A 237 13.09 6.41 -14.66
N LEU A 238 13.39 7.17 -13.60
CA LEU A 238 13.01 8.57 -13.45
C LEU A 238 13.97 9.56 -14.15
N GLU A 239 15.15 9.09 -14.57
CA GLU A 239 16.12 9.84 -15.37
C GLU A 239 15.83 9.79 -16.88
N GLY A 240 14.98 8.86 -17.34
CA GLY A 240 14.48 8.83 -18.71
C GLY A 240 13.63 10.07 -19.03
N SER A 241 13.82 10.65 -20.23
CA SER A 241 13.22 11.90 -20.76
C SER A 241 11.96 12.43 -20.03
N PRO A 242 11.89 13.75 -19.74
CA PRO A 242 10.76 14.41 -19.08
C PRO A 242 9.42 14.31 -19.85
N HIS A 243 9.44 13.79 -21.08
CA HIS A 243 8.27 13.55 -21.92
C HIS A 243 7.72 12.12 -21.85
N SER A 244 8.36 11.21 -21.12
CA SER A 244 7.74 9.91 -20.83
C SER A 244 6.52 10.14 -19.95
N ALA A 245 5.32 9.94 -20.53
CA ALA A 245 4.05 10.22 -19.91
C ALA A 245 4.04 9.71 -18.46
N LEU A 246 3.57 10.54 -17.54
CA LEU A 246 3.36 10.23 -16.11
C LEU A 246 2.84 8.80 -15.90
N GLU A 247 1.98 8.35 -16.81
CA GLU A 247 1.45 7.00 -16.91
C GLU A 247 2.50 5.90 -17.08
N LYS A 248 3.49 6.05 -17.96
CA LYS A 248 4.61 5.10 -18.13
C LYS A 248 5.49 5.05 -16.88
N GLN A 249 5.83 6.19 -16.30
CA GLN A 249 6.66 6.24 -15.08
C GLN A 249 5.92 5.65 -13.88
N THR A 250 4.63 5.94 -13.75
CA THR A 250 3.76 5.35 -12.74
C THR A 250 3.67 3.84 -12.95
N LEU A 251 3.32 3.37 -14.15
CA LEU A 251 3.26 1.93 -14.49
C LEU A 251 4.58 1.19 -14.22
N LEU A 252 5.73 1.78 -14.56
CA LEU A 252 7.05 1.18 -14.32
C LEU A 252 7.40 1.11 -12.81
N LEU A 253 6.93 2.07 -12.01
CA LEU A 253 7.01 2.00 -10.55
C LEU A 253 6.17 0.85 -9.96
N PHE A 254 5.18 0.29 -10.69
CA PHE A 254 4.34 -0.84 -10.26
C PHE A 254 4.68 -2.19 -10.91
N SER A 255 5.03 -2.25 -12.20
CA SER A 255 5.26 -3.52 -12.91
C SER A 255 6.63 -4.10 -12.55
N GLY A 256 6.65 -4.96 -11.52
CA GLY A 256 7.87 -5.61 -11.04
C GLY A 256 8.57 -6.55 -12.04
N SER A 257 7.97 -6.83 -13.19
CA SER A 257 8.44 -7.85 -14.12
C SER A 257 9.10 -7.33 -15.40
N THR A 258 8.93 -6.06 -15.76
CA THR A 258 9.48 -5.55 -17.02
C THR A 258 10.87 -4.96 -16.89
N ILE A 259 11.36 -4.58 -15.69
CA ILE A 259 12.69 -3.95 -15.59
C ILE A 259 13.83 -4.99 -15.68
N ALA A 260 13.61 -6.22 -15.21
CA ALA A 260 14.59 -7.30 -15.40
C ALA A 260 14.65 -7.81 -16.85
N ASN A 261 13.55 -7.71 -17.61
CA ASN A 261 13.45 -8.22 -18.98
C ASN A 261 13.47 -7.13 -20.07
N SER A 262 13.37 -5.84 -19.73
CA SER A 262 13.40 -4.73 -20.70
C SER A 262 14.72 -3.97 -20.73
N LEU A 263 15.69 -4.25 -19.86
CA LEU A 263 17.06 -3.72 -20.02
C LEU A 263 17.62 -3.99 -21.44
N PRO A 264 17.40 -5.16 -22.09
CA PRO A 264 17.81 -5.35 -23.48
C PRO A 264 16.87 -4.67 -24.50
N THR A 265 15.59 -4.49 -24.17
CA THR A 265 14.57 -3.99 -25.12
C THR A 265 14.50 -2.47 -25.16
N TYR A 266 14.76 -1.78 -24.05
CA TYR A 266 14.81 -0.32 -23.99
C TYR A 266 16.04 0.23 -24.73
N ASP A 267 17.17 -0.46 -24.65
CA ASP A 267 18.36 -0.15 -25.46
C ASP A 267 18.11 -0.38 -26.96
N ALA A 268 17.30 -1.38 -27.32
CA ALA A 268 16.93 -1.65 -28.71
C ALA A 268 15.95 -0.59 -29.28
N ILE A 269 15.01 -0.10 -28.47
CA ILE A 269 14.05 0.93 -28.89
C ILE A 269 14.76 2.30 -29.04
N ASN A 270 15.60 2.69 -28.07
CA ASN A 270 16.37 3.93 -28.15
C ASN A 270 17.37 3.95 -29.33
N ARG A 271 17.98 2.81 -29.67
CA ARG A 271 18.81 2.70 -30.89
C ARG A 271 17.99 2.78 -32.17
N SER A 272 16.75 2.26 -32.18
CA SER A 272 15.88 2.34 -33.36
C SER A 272 15.36 3.75 -33.63
N GLU A 273 15.16 4.56 -32.58
CA GLU A 273 14.74 5.96 -32.70
C GLU A 273 15.91 6.89 -33.05
N SER A 274 17.13 6.65 -32.53
CA SER A 274 18.31 7.44 -32.92
C SER A 274 18.71 7.20 -34.38
N VAL A 275 18.58 5.96 -34.87
CA VAL A 275 18.89 5.62 -36.28
C VAL A 275 17.82 6.14 -37.25
N ARG A 276 16.59 6.41 -36.78
CA ARG A 276 15.55 7.07 -37.60
C ARG A 276 15.71 8.59 -37.66
N GLY A 277 16.28 9.22 -36.63
CA GLY A 277 16.56 10.66 -36.62
C GLY A 277 17.71 11.10 -37.51
N GLU A 278 18.68 10.21 -37.80
CA GLU A 278 19.87 10.53 -38.61
C GLU A 278 19.69 10.32 -40.13
N LYS A 279 18.51 9.90 -40.61
CA LYS A 279 18.26 9.62 -42.04
C LYS A 279 17.28 10.57 -42.75
N GLN A 280 17.19 11.83 -42.32
CA GLN A 280 16.45 12.87 -43.04
C GLN A 280 17.26 14.16 -43.19
N GLU A 281 18.50 14.06 -43.69
CA GLU A 281 19.15 15.15 -44.41
C GLU A 281 19.99 14.58 -45.55
N VAL A 282 19.33 14.30 -46.70
CA VAL A 282 19.90 14.39 -48.06
C VAL A 282 18.78 14.82 -49.00
#